data_AF-A0A921CJY9-F1
#
_entry.id   AF-A0A921CJY9-F1
#
_cell.length_a   1.000
_cell.length_b   1.000
_cell.length_c   1.000
_cell.angle_alpha   90.00
_cell.angle_beta   90.00
_cell.angle_gamma   90.00
#
_symmetry.space_group_name_H-M   'P 1'
#
loop_
_entity.id
_entity.type
_entity.pdbx_description
1 polymer ?
#
loop_
_entity_poly.entity_id
_entity_poly.type
_entity_poly.pdbx_seq_one_letter_code
_entity_poly.pdbx_strand_id
1 'polypeptide(L)' 'MADRVTIILHSGDMDKVYSALIIGNGALAMGMEASIYFTFWGLQRLQKG' A
#
# COMPACT_ATOMS: atom_id res chain seq x y z
N MET A 1 -13.11 0.15 18.21
CA MET A 1 -11.83 0.54 17.60
C MET A 1 -11.82 -0.10 16.23
N ALA A 2 -11.71 0.65 15.13
CA ALA A 2 -11.64 0.03 13.81
C ALA A 2 -10.28 -0.67 13.67
N ASP A 3 -10.27 -1.91 13.16
CA ASP A 3 -9.03 -2.62 12.92
C ASP A 3 -8.18 -1.89 11.86
N ARG A 4 -6.85 -2.03 11.92
CA ARG A 4 -5.92 -1.30 11.04
C ARG A 4 -4.95 -2.24 10.34
N VAL A 5 -4.72 -1.99 9.04
CA VAL A 5 -3.66 -2.62 8.24
C VAL A 5 -2.62 -1.59 7.88
N THR A 6 -1.34 -1.91 8.15
CA THR A 6 -0.19 -1.10 7.73
C THR A 6 0.71 -1.91 6.82
N ILE A 7 1.05 -1.38 5.64
CA ILE A 7 1.93 -2.02 4.66
C ILE A 7 3.15 -1.12 4.42
N ILE A 8 4.36 -1.69 4.54
CA ILE A 8 5.60 -1.04 4.10
C ILE A 8 5.89 -1.50 2.68
N LEU A 9 5.74 -0.60 1.71
CA LEU A 9 6.00 -0.88 0.30
C LEU A 9 7.38 -0.36 -0.09
N HIS A 10 8.38 -1.23 0.06
CA HIS A 10 9.77 -0.93 -0.32
C HIS A 10 10.09 -1.21 -1.79
N SER A 11 9.36 -2.15 -2.42
CA SER A 11 9.62 -2.56 -3.81
C SER A 11 9.01 -1.59 -4.81
N GLY A 12 9.73 -1.36 -5.90
CA GLY A 12 9.23 -0.68 -7.08
C GLY A 12 8.63 -1.64 -8.10
N ASP A 13 8.64 -2.96 -7.91
CA ASP A 13 8.08 -3.89 -8.92
C ASP A 13 6.55 -3.78 -8.96
N MET A 14 5.97 -3.70 -10.16
CA MET A 14 4.54 -3.41 -10.32
C MET A 14 3.63 -4.49 -9.71
N ASP A 15 4.02 -5.75 -9.76
CA ASP A 15 3.31 -6.87 -9.12
C ASP A 15 3.18 -6.66 -7.60
N LYS A 16 4.23 -6.18 -6.94
CA LYS A 16 4.24 -5.91 -5.49
C LYS A 16 3.50 -4.63 -5.14
N VAL A 17 3.60 -3.60 -5.97
CA VAL A 17 2.82 -2.36 -5.82
C VAL A 17 1.32 -2.66 -5.91
N TYR A 18 0.90 -3.41 -6.93
CA TYR A 18 -0.50 -3.81 -7.07
C TYR A 18 -0.96 -4.69 -5.91
N SER A 19 -0.14 -5.64 -5.47
CA SER A 19 -0.47 -6.49 -4.31
C SER A 19 -0.75 -5.66 -3.05
N ALA A 20 0.09 -4.65 -2.77
CA ALA A 20 -0.12 -3.74 -1.64
C ALA A 20 -1.43 -2.94 -1.76
N LEU A 21 -1.74 -2.44 -2.95
CA LEU A 21 -2.98 -1.68 -3.21
C LEU A 21 -4.23 -2.56 -3.15
N ILE A 22 -4.16 -3.82 -3.60
CA ILE A 22 -5.26 -4.79 -3.51
C ILE A 22 -5.56 -5.08 -2.05
N ILE A 23 -4.54 -5.37 -1.24
CA ILE A 23 -4.72 -5.62 0.20
C ILE A 23 -5.26 -4.38 0.90
N GLY A 24 -4.72 -3.20 0.61
CA GLY A 24 -5.21 -1.94 1.17
C GLY A 24 -6.69 -1.69 0.87
N ASN A 25 -7.12 -1.87 -0.38
CA ASN A 25 -8.52 -1.74 -0.75
C ASN A 25 -9.41 -2.82 -0.11
N GLY A 26 -8.93 -4.06 -0.01
CA GLY A 26 -9.63 -5.13 0.69
C GLY A 26 -9.86 -4.79 2.17
N ALA A 27 -8.85 -4.24 2.85
CA ALA A 27 -8.96 -3.78 4.23
C ALA A 27 -10.01 -2.66 4.36
N LEU A 28 -9.98 -1.66 3.48
CA LEU A 28 -10.99 -0.59 3.44
C LEU A 28 -12.41 -1.15 3.22
N ALA A 29 -12.57 -2.12 2.32
CA ALA A 29 -13.86 -2.76 2.04
C ALA A 29 -14.41 -3.54 3.25
N MET A 30 -13.55 -4.02 4.15
CA MET A 30 -13.93 -4.67 5.40
C MET A 30 -14.18 -3.69 6.56
N GLY A 31 -14.14 -2.37 6.31
CA GLY A 31 -14.33 -1.34 7.32
C GLY A 31 -13.10 -1.09 8.20
N MET A 32 -11.92 -1.56 7.77
CA MET A 32 -10.65 -1.31 8.45
C MET A 32 -10.01 -0.01 7.97
N GLU A 33 -9.11 0.55 8.77
CA GLU A 33 -8.22 1.64 8.33
C GLU A 33 -6.99 1.05 7.61
N ALA A 34 -6.62 1.60 6.46
CA ALA A 34 -5.44 1.16 5.69
C ALA A 34 -4.39 2.27 5.58
N SER A 35 -3.13 1.94 5.89
CA SER A 35 -1.97 2.81 5.73
C SER A 35 -0.90 2.11 4.90
N ILE A 36 -0.46 2.73 3.80
CA ILE A 36 0.64 2.23 2.97
C ILE A 36 1.79 3.23 3.03
N TYR A 37 2.91 2.81 3.60
CA TYR A 37 4.13 3.60 3.67
C TYR A 37 5.08 3.22 2.54
N PHE A 38 5.23 4.12 1.58
CA PHE A 38 6.16 3.95 0.46
C PHE A 38 7.58 4.33 0.89
N THR A 39 8.55 3.47 0.63
CA THR A 39 9.96 3.70 0.93
C THR A 39 10.87 3.08 -0.14
N PHE A 40 12.16 3.44 -0.14
CA PHE A 40 13.17 2.98 -1.11
C PHE A 40 12.69 3.09 -2.58
N TRP A 41 12.60 1.97 -3.29
CA TRP A 41 12.17 1.92 -4.69
C TRP A 41 10.67 2.09 -4.87
N GLY A 42 9.88 1.82 -3.82
CA GLY A 42 8.45 2.16 -3.80
C GLY A 42 8.21 3.66 -3.97
N LEU A 43 9.06 4.53 -3.41
CA LEU A 43 8.93 5.99 -3.58
C LEU A 43 9.05 6.44 -5.04
N GLN A 44 9.86 5.76 -5.85
CA GLN A 44 10.00 6.10 -7.26
C GLN A 44 8.68 5.92 -8.03
N ARG A 45 7.77 5.07 -7.53
CA ARG A 45 6.43 4.88 -8.13
C ARG A 45 5.44 5.98 -7.81
N LEU A 46 5.77 6.89 -6.89
CA LEU A 46 4.99 8.08 -6.59
C LEU A 46 5.48 9.32 -7.37
N GLN A 47 6.60 9.23 -8.10
CA GLN A 47 7.09 10.35 -8.89
C GLN A 47 6.08 10.71 -9.98
N LYS A 48 5.65 11.98 -9.97
CA LYS A 48 4.82 12.54 -11.03
C LYS A 48 5.72 12.89 -12.22
N GLY A 49 5.30 12.50 -13.42
CA GLY A 49 5.94 12.92 -14.67
C GLY A 49 5.75 14.40 -14.96
#